data_AF-A0A329VTQ2-F1
#
_entry.id   AF-A0A329VTQ2-F1
#
_cell.length_a   1.000
_cell.length_b   1.000
_cell.length_c   1.000
_cell.angle_alpha   90.00
_cell.angle_beta   90.00
_cell.angle_gamma   90.00
#
_symmetry.space_group_name_H-M   'P 1'
#
loop_
_entity.id
_entity.type
_entity.pdbx_description
1 polymer ?
#
loop_
_entity_poly.entity_id
_entity_poly.type
_entity_poly.pdbx_seq_one_letter_code
_entity_poly.pdbx_strand_id
1 'polypeptide(L)' 'MKYSEFRRWLISQGVLIEKARGGGSHRKVSINGKSSVFPDHGSKEIPEPLRKKIMKDLGL' A
#
# COMPACT_ATOMS: atom_id res chain seq x y z
N MET A 1 -5.75 -11.18 -2.56
CA MET A 1 -6.62 -10.40 -1.66
C MET A 1 -6.97 -9.07 -2.32
N LYS A 2 -8.03 -8.40 -1.88
CA LYS A 2 -8.41 -7.10 -2.46
C LYS A 2 -7.44 -5.99 -2.05
N TYR A 3 -7.29 -4.97 -2.90
CA TYR A 3 -6.55 -3.76 -2.54
C TYR A 3 -7.07 -3.13 -1.23
N SER A 4 -8.39 -3.09 -1.05
CA SER A 4 -9.02 -2.55 0.17
C SER A 4 -8.75 -3.38 1.42
N GLU A 5 -8.53 -4.69 1.30
CA GLU A 5 -8.12 -5.56 2.40
C GLU A 5 -6.65 -5.33 2.74
N PHE A 6 -5.78 -5.28 1.72
CA PHE A 6 -4.38 -4.99 1.94
C PHE A 6 -4.15 -3.59 2.52
N ARG A 7 -4.94 -2.59 2.11
CA ARG A 7 -4.93 -1.25 2.69
C ARG A 7 -5.25 -1.27 4.19
N ARG A 8 -6.32 -1.97 4.59
CA ARG A 8 -6.70 -2.13 6.00
C ARG A 8 -5.60 -2.85 6.79
N TRP A 9 -4.98 -3.87 6.19
CA TRP A 9 -3.85 -4.55 6.79
C TRP A 9 -2.63 -3.63 6.97
N LEU A 10 -2.23 -2.85 5.95
CA LEU A 10 -1.14 -1.87 6.07
C LEU A 10 -1.38 -0.88 7.21
N ILE A 11 -2.60 -0.34 7.33
CA ILE A 11 -2.98 0.55 8.44
C ILE A 11 -2.81 -0.16 9.80
N SER A 12 -3.19 -1.44 9.89
CA SER A 12 -3.02 -2.23 11.12
C SER A 12 -1.55 -2.45 11.51
N GLN A 13 -0.63 -2.38 10.55
CA GLN A 13 0.82 -2.46 10.80
C GLN A 13 1.43 -1.10 11.17
N GLY A 14 0.64 -0.03 11.25
CA GLY A 14 1.12 1.33 11.52
C GLY A 14 1.66 2.06 10.28
N VAL A 15 1.37 1.57 9.07
CA VAL A 15 1.80 2.22 7.83
C VAL A 15 1.00 3.49 7.58
N LEU A 16 1.70 4.61 7.37
CA LEU A 16 1.12 5.88 6.98
C LEU A 16 0.75 5.85 5.49
N ILE A 17 -0.43 6.36 5.15
CA ILE A 17 -0.96 6.37 3.76
C ILE A 17 -1.26 7.80 3.34
N GLU A 18 -0.49 8.33 2.40
CA GLU A 18 -0.64 9.67 1.85
C GLU A 18 -1.25 9.63 0.45
N LYS A 19 -2.18 10.54 0.17
CA LYS A 19 -2.74 10.70 -1.19
C LYS A 19 -1.68 11.31 -2.11
N ALA A 20 -1.61 10.83 -3.36
CA ALA A 20 -0.83 11.50 -4.38
C ALA A 20 -1.36 12.94 -4.62
N ARG A 21 -0.44 13.89 -4.85
CA ARG A 21 -0.77 15.32 -5.08
C ARG A 21 -1.75 15.58 -6.23
N GLY A 22 -1.92 14.63 -7.16
CA GLY A 22 -2.84 14.74 -8.30
C GLY A 22 -4.16 13.98 -8.17
N GLY A 23 -4.54 13.50 -6.98
CA GLY A 23 -5.85 12.87 -6.77
C GLY A 23 -6.02 11.44 -7.32
N GLY A 24 -4.96 10.82 -7.84
CA GLY A 24 -4.99 9.44 -8.34
C GLY A 24 -5.23 8.40 -7.24
N SER A 25 -5.51 7.16 -7.67
CA SER A 25 -5.63 5.98 -6.79
C SER A 25 -4.32 5.57 -6.14
N HIS A 26 -3.18 6.01 -6.68
CA HIS A 26 -1.88 5.67 -6.13
C HIS A 26 -1.64 6.44 -4.83
N ARG A 27 -1.18 5.72 -3.81
CA ARG A 27 -0.85 6.24 -2.48
C ARG A 27 0.63 6.06 -2.23
N LYS A 28 1.23 7.04 -1.57
CA LYS A 28 2.54 6.85 -0.95
C LYS A 28 2.31 6.17 0.39
N VAL A 29 3.02 5.09 0.65
CA VAL A 29 2.94 4.34 1.91
C VAL A 29 4.30 4.35 2.58
N SER A 30 4.35 4.58 3.89
CA SER A 30 5.61 4.66 4.63
C SER A 30 5.51 4.18 6.08
N ILE A 31 6.60 3.59 6.57
CA ILE A 31 6.77 3.18 7.96
C ILE A 31 8.27 3.15 8.30
N ASN A 32 8.67 3.65 9.48
CA ASN A 32 10.05 3.59 9.98
C ASN A 32 11.13 4.05 8.97
N GLY A 33 10.87 5.16 8.25
CA GLY A 33 11.78 5.71 7.25
C GLY A 33 11.80 4.97 5.90
N LYS A 34 11.06 3.86 5.76
CA LYS A 34 10.88 3.11 4.50
C LYS A 34 9.63 3.59 3.78
N SER A 35 9.60 3.46 2.45
CA SER A 35 8.44 3.86 1.66
C SER A 35 8.26 3.04 0.39
N SER A 36 7.02 2.98 -0.10
CA SER A 36 6.66 2.38 -1.39
C SER A 36 5.47 3.11 -2.02
N VAL A 37 5.05 2.66 -3.20
CA VAL A 37 3.86 3.14 -3.91
C VAL A 37 2.81 2.05 -3.94
N PHE A 38 1.60 2.36 -3.47
CA PHE A 38 0.48 1.44 -3.39
C PHE A 38 -0.64 1.86 -4.36
N PRO A 39 -0.96 1.08 -5.41
CA PRO A 39 -2.03 1.39 -6.35
C PRO A 39 -3.40 0.97 -5.78
N ASP A 40 -4.02 1.81 -4.95
CA ASP A 40 -5.24 1.52 -4.20
C ASP A 40 -6.48 1.44 -5.12
N HIS A 41 -6.66 0.29 -5.79
CA HIS A 41 -7.77 0.03 -6.72
C HIS A 41 -9.00 -0.61 -6.05
N GLY A 42 -9.18 -0.39 -4.75
CA GLY A 42 -10.41 -0.73 -4.03
C GLY A 42 -10.72 -2.24 -4.02
N SER A 43 -11.80 -2.64 -4.71
CA SER A 43 -12.33 -4.00 -4.69
C SER A 43 -11.61 -4.99 -5.61
N LYS A 44 -10.68 -4.53 -6.46
CA LYS A 44 -9.88 -5.42 -7.32
C LYS A 44 -8.89 -6.25 -6.50
N GLU A 45 -8.48 -7.39 -7.04
CA GLU A 45 -7.42 -8.22 -6.46
C GLU A 45 -6.04 -7.62 -6.74
N ILE A 46 -5.17 -7.60 -5.72
CA ILE A 46 -3.75 -7.26 -5.88
C ILE A 46 -2.98 -8.48 -6.38
N PRO A 47 -2.15 -8.36 -7.44
CA PRO A 47 -1.23 -9.42 -7.82
C PRO A 47 -0.29 -9.75 -6.67
N GLU A 48 -0.14 -11.02 -6.34
CA GLU A 48 0.69 -11.47 -5.23
C GLU A 48 2.15 -10.99 -5.31
N PRO A 49 2.81 -10.96 -6.48
CA PRO A 49 4.16 -10.38 -6.60
C PRO A 49 4.23 -8.90 -6.19
N LEU A 50 3.19 -8.12 -6.51
CA LEU A 50 3.13 -6.70 -6.15
C LEU A 50 2.95 -6.54 -4.63
N ARG A 51 2.08 -7.33 -4.01
CA ARG A 51 1.88 -7.34 -2.55
C ARG A 51 3.19 -7.62 -1.83
N LYS A 52 3.91 -8.68 -2.23
CA LYS A 52 5.22 -9.05 -1.66
C LYS A 52 6.27 -7.97 -1.85
N LYS A 53 6.31 -7.33 -3.02
CA LYS A 53 7.22 -6.22 -3.28
C LYS A 53 6.96 -5.06 -2.31
N ILE A 54 5.71 -4.64 -2.15
CA ILE A 54 5.35 -3.53 -1.24
C ILE A 54 5.74 -3.86 0.20
N MET A 55 5.48 -5.09 0.67
CA MET A 55 5.90 -5.53 2.00
C MET A 55 7.41 -5.47 2.17
N LYS A 56 8.16 -6.00 1.20
CA LYS A 56 9.63 -5.94 1.20
C LYS A 56 10.15 -4.49 1.25
N ASP A 57 9.60 -3.61 0.42
CA ASP A 57 9.99 -2.19 0.38
C ASP A 57 9.73 -1.49 1.74
N LEU A 58 8.65 -1.88 2.44
CA LEU A 58 8.30 -1.38 3.78
C LEU A 58 9.02 -2.10 4.92
N GLY A 59 9.69 -3.23 4.64
CA GLY A 59 10.32 -4.07 5.66
C GLY A 59 9.33 -4.80 6.57
N LEU A 60 8.19 -5.21 6.01
CA LEU A 60 7.13 -5.99 6.66
C LEU A 60 7.11 -7.44 6.14
#